data_AF-A0A2K5V311-F1
#
_entry.id   AF-A0A2K5V311-F1
#
_cell.length_a   1.000
_cell.length_b   1.000
_cell.length_c   1.000
_cell.angle_alpha   90.00
_cell.angle_beta   90.00
_cell.angle_gamma   90.00
#
_symmetry.space_group_name_H-M   'P 1'
#
loop_
_entity.id
_entity.type
_entity.pdbx_description
1 polymer ?
#
loop_
_entity_poly.entity_id
_entity_poly.type
_entity_poly.pdbx_seq_one_letter_code
_entity_poly.pdbx_strand_id
1 'polypeptide(L)'
;MPCSSAPPGCCSCSCPSPLPPLRTPAAPASRPPARPCPRWVACWARPATRAAAARCAHAARASRAGGAGRGYCAPGMECVKSRKRRKGKAGAAAGGPGVSGVCVCKSRYPVCGSDGTTYPSGCQLRAASQRAESRGEKAITQVSKGTCEQGPSIVTPPKDIWNVTGAQVYLSCEVIGIPTPVLIWNKVKRGHYGVQRTELLPGDRDNLAIQTRGGPEKHEVTGWVLVSPLSKDDAGEYECHASNSQGQASASAKITVVDALHEIPVKKGEGAEL
;
A
#
# COMPACT_ATOMS: atom_id res chain seq x y z
N MET A 1 -12.24 -35.35 60.32
CA MET A 1 -11.18 -36.19 59.72
C MET A 1 -10.85 -35.64 58.34
N PRO A 2 -9.68 -35.01 58.14
CA PRO A 2 -9.12 -34.83 56.81
C PRO A 2 -7.76 -35.54 56.69
N CYS A 3 -7.62 -36.45 55.71
CA CYS A 3 -6.31 -36.90 55.25
C CYS A 3 -5.66 -35.71 54.50
N SER A 4 -4.51 -35.16 54.89
CA SER A 4 -3.13 -35.72 54.88
C SER A 4 -2.80 -36.33 53.51
N SER A 5 -1.76 -35.94 52.76
CA SER A 5 -0.40 -35.55 53.20
C SER A 5 0.43 -34.87 52.08
N ALA A 6 1.08 -33.77 52.50
CA ALA A 6 2.27 -33.00 52.10
C ALA A 6 3.15 -33.21 50.81
N PRO A 7 3.83 -32.11 50.36
CA PRO A 7 4.94 -32.00 49.38
C PRO A 7 6.34 -32.05 50.07
N PRO A 8 7.51 -31.67 49.47
CA PRO A 8 7.95 -30.26 49.21
C PRO A 8 8.80 -30.13 47.91
N GLY A 9 9.26 -28.98 47.39
CA GLY A 9 9.40 -27.62 47.91
C GLY A 9 10.80 -27.09 47.56
N CYS A 10 10.83 -25.88 46.98
CA CYS A 10 11.97 -25.17 46.41
C CYS A 10 13.13 -24.92 47.38
N CYS A 11 14.37 -24.99 46.89
CA CYS A 11 15.55 -24.48 47.59
C CYS A 11 15.71 -22.97 47.36
N SER A 12 15.73 -22.23 48.46
CA SER A 12 16.11 -20.83 48.60
C SER A 12 17.55 -20.72 49.08
N CYS A 13 18.36 -19.82 48.51
CA CYS A 13 19.55 -19.28 49.16
C CYS A 13 19.61 -17.75 49.01
N SER A 14 19.69 -17.13 50.18
CA SER A 14 19.61 -15.71 50.50
C SER A 14 20.87 -14.91 50.09
N CYS A 15 20.69 -13.64 49.75
CA CYS A 15 21.77 -12.64 49.73
C CYS A 15 21.83 -11.90 51.08
N PRO A 16 23.03 -11.55 51.58
CA PRO A 16 23.21 -10.50 52.57
C PRO A 16 23.63 -9.17 51.91
N SER A 17 23.08 -8.06 52.40
CA SER A 17 23.65 -6.69 52.34
C SER A 17 24.30 -6.39 53.71
N PRO A 18 25.28 -5.46 53.90
CA PRO A 18 25.06 -4.02 53.67
C PRO A 18 26.27 -3.03 53.43
N LEU A 19 25.94 -1.80 52.95
CA LEU A 19 26.60 -0.46 53.09
C LEU A 19 27.91 -0.11 52.31
N PRO A 20 28.38 1.17 52.24
CA PRO A 20 27.89 2.33 51.44
C PRO A 20 29.04 2.96 50.57
N PRO A 21 28.91 4.14 49.92
CA PRO A 21 29.64 4.45 48.68
C PRO A 21 30.98 5.18 48.86
N LEU A 22 31.94 4.89 47.99
CA LEU A 22 33.13 5.71 47.77
C LEU A 22 33.08 6.38 46.39
N ARG A 23 33.25 7.70 46.43
CA ARG A 23 33.42 8.62 45.30
C ARG A 23 34.67 8.30 44.48
N THR A 24 34.61 8.59 43.18
CA THR A 24 35.60 9.29 42.30
C THR A 24 35.44 8.79 40.84
N PRO A 25 36.09 9.41 39.84
CA PRO A 25 35.56 10.56 39.11
C PRO A 25 35.26 10.24 37.63
N ALA A 26 34.65 11.21 36.97
CA ALA A 26 34.22 11.18 35.57
C ALA A 26 35.36 10.95 34.56
N ALA A 27 35.09 10.10 33.55
CA ALA A 27 35.65 10.13 32.19
C ALA A 27 34.76 9.26 31.26
N PRO A 28 34.88 9.37 29.92
CA PRO A 28 33.92 10.01 29.04
C PRO A 28 32.92 9.04 28.35
N ALA A 29 31.84 9.63 27.84
CA ALA A 29 30.72 8.98 27.18
C ALA A 29 31.11 8.06 26.01
N SER A 30 30.93 6.75 26.20
CA SER A 30 30.80 5.78 25.12
C SER A 30 29.31 5.61 24.76
N ARG A 31 28.99 5.87 23.48
CA ARG A 31 27.67 5.66 22.87
C ARG A 31 27.14 4.23 23.12
N PRO A 32 25.82 4.05 23.34
CA PRO A 32 25.25 2.71 23.41
C PRO A 32 25.26 2.03 22.02
N PRO A 33 25.40 0.69 21.96
CA PRO A 33 25.29 -0.04 20.71
C PRO A 33 23.85 0.06 20.17
N ALA A 34 23.74 0.39 18.88
CA ALA A 34 22.47 0.41 18.15
C ALA A 34 21.82 -0.97 18.20
N ARG A 35 20.57 -1.02 18.67
CA ARG A 35 19.71 -2.21 18.59
C ARG A 35 19.46 -2.56 17.11
N PRO A 36 19.44 -3.85 16.73
CA PRO A 36 19.08 -4.25 15.37
C PRO A 36 17.58 -3.96 15.12
N CYS A 37 17.30 -3.19 14.08
CA CYS A 37 15.94 -2.96 13.59
C CYS A 37 15.31 -4.26 13.07
N PRO A 38 13.98 -4.43 13.18
CA PRO A 38 13.26 -5.58 12.67
C PRO A 38 13.40 -5.66 11.13
N ARG A 39 13.70 -6.87 10.65
CA ARG A 39 14.17 -7.22 9.31
C ARG A 39 13.09 -7.15 8.21
N TRP A 40 12.18 -6.16 8.25
CA TRP A 40 11.00 -6.13 7.38
C TRP A 40 10.78 -4.83 6.60
N VAL A 41 11.77 -3.95 6.50
CA VAL A 41 11.68 -2.77 5.62
C VAL A 41 13.01 -2.53 4.90
N ALA A 42 12.92 -2.32 3.59
CA ALA A 42 13.96 -1.85 2.68
C ALA A 42 15.05 -2.85 2.23
N CYS A 43 14.61 -3.93 1.56
CA CYS A 43 15.28 -4.30 0.31
C CYS A 43 14.51 -3.66 -0.85
N TRP A 44 14.62 -2.33 -0.99
CA TRP A 44 14.46 -1.74 -2.31
C TRP A 44 15.64 -2.25 -3.12
N ALA A 45 15.41 -3.37 -3.81
CA ALA A 45 16.27 -3.79 -4.89
C ALA A 45 16.47 -2.55 -5.75
N ARG A 46 17.71 -2.03 -5.74
CA ARG A 46 18.19 -1.06 -6.72
C ARG A 46 17.62 -1.54 -8.07
N PRO A 47 16.87 -0.71 -8.81
CA PRO A 47 16.26 -1.18 -10.04
C PRO A 47 17.39 -1.72 -10.91
N ALA A 48 17.41 -3.03 -11.10
CA ALA A 48 18.28 -3.70 -12.05
C ALA A 48 17.76 -3.42 -13.46
N THR A 49 17.56 -2.14 -13.78
CA THR A 49 17.33 -1.63 -15.13
C THR A 49 18.67 -1.17 -15.70
N ARG A 50 19.63 -2.10 -15.72
CA ARG A 50 20.67 -2.12 -16.76
C ARG A 50 20.35 -3.26 -17.73
N ALA A 51 19.09 -3.37 -18.15
CA ALA A 51 18.87 -3.87 -19.50
C ALA A 51 19.48 -2.80 -20.41
N ALA A 52 20.60 -3.15 -21.05
CA ALA A 52 21.36 -2.25 -21.90
C ALA A 52 20.39 -1.40 -22.75
N ALA A 53 20.55 -0.08 -22.70
CA ALA A 53 19.88 0.81 -23.64
C ALA A 53 20.39 0.47 -25.04
N ALA A 54 19.79 -0.54 -25.66
CA ALA A 54 20.16 -1.03 -26.96
C ALA A 54 19.91 0.12 -27.94
N ARG A 55 20.99 0.53 -28.62
CA ARG A 55 20.89 1.55 -29.65
C ARG A 55 20.22 0.94 -30.87
N CYS A 56 19.28 1.67 -31.45
CA CYS A 56 18.55 1.26 -32.64
C CYS A 56 18.67 2.32 -33.73
N ALA A 57 18.41 1.93 -34.98
CA ALA A 57 18.38 2.85 -36.11
C ALA A 57 16.98 2.86 -36.73
N HIS A 58 16.42 4.04 -37.03
CA HIS A 58 15.27 4.14 -37.92
C HIS A 58 15.75 3.85 -39.35
N ALA A 59 15.58 2.61 -39.82
CA ALA A 59 15.80 2.32 -41.23
C ALA A 59 14.67 2.96 -42.06
N ALA A 60 15.02 3.91 -42.93
CA ALA A 60 14.16 4.27 -44.03
C ALA A 60 14.18 3.10 -45.03
N ARG A 61 13.04 2.41 -45.14
CA ARG A 61 12.73 1.30 -46.06
C ARG A 61 13.56 0.02 -45.93
N ALA A 62 12.83 -1.09 -46.01
CA ALA A 62 13.33 -2.45 -45.91
C ALA A 62 14.24 -2.79 -47.10
N SER A 63 15.35 -3.47 -46.83
CA SER A 63 16.04 -4.29 -47.81
C SER A 63 16.53 -5.55 -47.11
N ARG A 64 16.09 -6.70 -47.64
CA ARG A 64 16.61 -8.03 -47.33
C ARG A 64 18.06 -8.08 -47.84
N ALA A 65 19.04 -8.06 -46.94
CA ALA A 65 20.37 -8.59 -47.20
C ALA A 65 21.17 -8.64 -45.89
N GLY A 66 21.86 -9.75 -45.66
CA GLY A 66 22.75 -9.96 -44.54
C GLY A 66 23.84 -8.89 -44.47
N GLY A 67 23.93 -8.25 -43.31
CA GLY A 67 24.95 -7.26 -42.99
C GLY A 67 24.87 -6.94 -41.51
N ALA A 68 25.97 -7.13 -40.79
CA ALA A 68 26.09 -6.88 -39.37
C ALA A 68 25.65 -5.45 -39.01
N GLY A 69 24.78 -5.33 -37.99
CA GLY A 69 24.68 -4.09 -37.20
C GLY A 69 23.55 -3.11 -37.51
N ARG A 70 22.41 -3.52 -38.07
CA ARG A 70 21.17 -2.70 -37.96
C ARG A 70 20.42 -3.12 -36.70
N GLY A 71 20.63 -2.39 -35.61
CA GLY A 71 20.01 -2.67 -34.31
C GLY A 71 18.49 -2.50 -34.37
N TYR A 72 17.78 -3.63 -34.40
CA TYR A 72 16.33 -3.67 -34.19
C TYR A 72 16.07 -3.80 -32.68
N CYS A 73 15.03 -3.12 -32.19
CA CYS A 73 14.59 -3.31 -30.82
C CYS A 73 13.96 -4.70 -30.65
N ALA A 74 14.15 -5.30 -29.48
CA ALA A 74 13.53 -6.59 -29.16
C ALA A 74 11.99 -6.52 -29.26
N PRO A 75 11.30 -7.67 -29.40
CA PRO A 75 9.84 -7.71 -29.50
C PRO A 75 9.17 -6.95 -28.35
N GLY A 76 8.26 -6.02 -28.68
CA GLY A 76 7.55 -5.18 -27.71
C GLY A 76 8.25 -3.87 -27.36
N MET A 77 9.40 -3.58 -27.96
CA MET A 77 10.07 -2.29 -27.86
C MET A 77 9.93 -1.48 -29.15
N GLU A 78 9.97 -0.16 -29.03
CA GLU A 78 9.99 0.82 -30.12
C GLU A 78 11.29 1.61 -30.10
N CYS A 79 11.80 1.94 -31.28
CA CYS A 79 12.97 2.79 -31.42
C CYS A 79 12.52 4.26 -31.36
N VAL A 80 13.01 5.02 -30.38
CA VAL A 80 12.76 6.47 -30.29
C VAL A 80 14.04 7.25 -30.57
N LYS A 81 13.93 8.37 -31.29
CA LYS A 81 15.07 9.23 -31.63
C LYS A 81 15.73 9.76 -30.36
N SER A 82 17.05 9.58 -30.21
CA SER A 82 17.78 10.21 -29.12
C SER A 82 17.92 11.71 -29.39
N ARG A 83 17.36 12.56 -28.52
CA ARG A 83 17.49 14.03 -28.61
C ARG A 83 18.90 14.54 -28.33
N LYS A 84 19.85 13.67 -27.95
CA LYS A 84 21.27 14.04 -27.83
C LYS A 84 21.87 14.30 -29.21
N ARG A 85 21.65 15.52 -29.72
CA ARG A 85 22.49 16.13 -30.74
C ARG A 85 23.89 16.17 -30.13
N ARG A 86 24.79 15.25 -30.52
CA ARG A 86 26.21 15.40 -30.25
C ARG A 86 26.63 16.72 -30.91
N LYS A 87 26.82 17.78 -30.12
CA LYS A 87 27.63 18.94 -30.52
C LYS A 87 29.02 18.34 -30.77
N GLY A 88 29.41 18.24 -32.03
CA GLY A 88 30.47 17.34 -32.48
C GLY A 88 31.84 17.63 -31.86
N LYS A 89 32.65 16.58 -31.72
CA LYS A 89 34.02 16.63 -32.21
C LYS A 89 34.07 15.70 -33.42
N ALA A 90 34.36 16.28 -34.59
CA ALA A 90 34.61 15.54 -35.81
C ALA A 90 35.89 14.74 -35.66
N GLY A 91 35.86 13.46 -36.07
CA GLY A 91 37.03 12.60 -36.06
C GLY A 91 36.72 11.13 -35.81
N ALA A 92 36.02 10.48 -36.75
CA ALA A 92 36.17 9.06 -37.06
C ALA A 92 35.32 8.74 -38.30
N ALA A 93 35.98 8.17 -39.31
CA ALA A 93 35.43 7.84 -40.61
C ALA A 93 34.38 6.71 -40.58
N ALA A 94 33.60 6.65 -41.66
CA ALA A 94 32.67 5.59 -42.06
C ALA A 94 31.37 5.43 -41.26
N GLY A 95 30.29 5.99 -41.80
CA GLY A 95 28.90 5.71 -41.43
C GLY A 95 28.05 6.97 -41.52
N GLY A 96 27.11 7.01 -42.49
CA GLY A 96 26.23 8.15 -42.74
C GLY A 96 25.38 8.58 -41.53
N PRO A 97 24.50 9.59 -41.66
CA PRO A 97 23.77 10.20 -40.54
C PRO A 97 22.74 9.22 -39.93
N GLY A 98 23.26 8.23 -39.20
CA GLY A 98 22.49 7.27 -38.43
C GLY A 98 22.00 7.98 -37.19
N VAL A 99 20.75 8.45 -37.23
CA VAL A 99 20.05 8.96 -36.06
C VAL A 99 20.04 7.83 -35.03
N SER A 100 20.92 7.91 -34.03
CA SER A 100 20.99 6.93 -32.96
C SER A 100 19.70 7.00 -32.16
N GLY A 101 18.91 5.94 -32.19
CA GLY A 101 17.71 5.77 -31.37
C GLY A 101 17.99 4.96 -30.10
N VAL A 102 17.09 5.07 -29.13
CA VAL A 102 17.06 4.24 -27.92
C VAL A 102 15.82 3.36 -28.00
N CYS A 103 15.96 2.08 -27.67
CA CYS A 103 14.81 1.19 -27.52
C CYS A 103 14.06 1.50 -26.22
N VAL A 104 12.76 1.77 -26.33
CA VAL A 104 11.86 1.96 -25.18
C VAL A 104 10.69 0.99 -25.28
N CYS A 105 10.08 0.66 -24.14
CA CYS A 105 8.95 -0.26 -24.15
C CYS A 105 7.73 0.38 -24.82
N LYS A 106 7.06 -0.39 -25.70
CA LYS A 106 5.78 0.02 -26.30
C LYS A 106 4.65 0.02 -25.25
N SER A 107 4.68 -0.93 -24.32
CA SER A 107 3.74 -0.96 -23.20
C SER A 107 4.25 -0.07 -22.09
N ARG A 108 3.50 0.99 -21.79
CA ARG A 108 3.77 1.92 -20.68
C ARG A 108 2.82 1.74 -19.50
N TYR A 109 1.92 0.77 -19.59
CA TYR A 109 0.92 0.47 -18.58
C TYR A 109 1.29 -0.82 -17.84
N PRO A 110 0.89 -0.95 -16.57
CA PRO A 110 1.10 -2.17 -15.81
C PRO A 110 0.34 -3.35 -16.44
N VAL A 111 0.85 -4.56 -16.22
CA VAL A 111 0.26 -5.82 -16.69
C VAL A 111 0.33 -6.88 -15.59
N CYS A 112 -0.66 -7.76 -15.53
CA CYS A 112 -0.67 -8.88 -14.59
C CYS A 112 -0.02 -10.10 -15.22
N GLY A 113 0.97 -10.67 -14.52
CA GLY A 113 1.61 -11.92 -14.89
C GLY A 113 0.84 -13.15 -14.41
N SER A 114 1.10 -14.28 -15.05
CA SER A 114 0.58 -15.59 -14.64
C SER A 114 1.12 -16.09 -13.30
N ASP A 115 2.10 -15.38 -12.75
CA ASP A 115 2.69 -15.54 -11.43
C ASP A 115 1.98 -14.70 -10.35
N GLY A 116 0.86 -14.04 -10.69
CA GLY A 116 0.13 -13.15 -9.79
C GLY A 116 0.86 -11.83 -9.50
N THR A 117 1.99 -11.57 -10.16
CA THR A 117 2.78 -10.36 -9.95
C THR A 117 2.39 -9.29 -10.96
N THR A 118 2.19 -8.07 -10.46
CA THR A 118 2.01 -6.91 -11.34
C THR A 118 3.35 -6.42 -11.84
N TYR A 119 3.51 -6.39 -13.16
CA TYR A 119 4.68 -5.82 -13.81
C TYR A 119 4.39 -4.39 -14.29
N PRO A 120 5.26 -3.40 -14.01
CA PRO A 120 5.10 -2.03 -14.47
C PRO A 120 4.96 -1.84 -15.98
N SER A 121 5.41 -2.82 -16.78
CA SER A 121 5.23 -2.83 -18.24
C SER A 121 5.32 -4.24 -18.80
N GLY A 122 4.74 -4.43 -19.99
CA GLY A 122 4.87 -5.70 -20.73
C GLY A 122 6.31 -6.10 -21.05
N CYS A 123 7.24 -5.15 -21.17
CA CYS A 123 8.66 -5.48 -21.39
C CYS A 123 9.33 -6.06 -20.15
N GLN A 124 8.94 -5.58 -18.96
CA GLN A 124 9.44 -6.14 -17.70
C GLN A 124 8.90 -7.54 -17.46
N LEU A 125 7.62 -7.78 -17.75
CA LEU A 125 7.03 -9.13 -17.73
C LEU A 125 7.80 -10.08 -18.66
N ARG A 126 8.07 -9.67 -19.91
CA ARG A 126 8.83 -10.49 -20.87
C ARG A 126 10.26 -10.77 -20.39
N ALA A 127 10.93 -9.76 -19.83
CA ALA A 127 12.26 -9.93 -19.27
C ALA A 127 12.27 -10.88 -18.07
N ALA A 128 11.21 -10.85 -17.24
CA ALA A 128 11.04 -11.80 -16.14
C ALA A 128 10.75 -13.22 -16.65
N SER A 129 9.88 -13.36 -17.65
CA SER A 129 9.57 -14.65 -18.28
C SER A 129 10.83 -15.33 -18.85
N GLN A 130 11.66 -14.59 -19.58
CA GLN A 130 12.91 -15.13 -20.14
C GLN A 130 13.90 -15.57 -19.05
N ARG A 131 13.92 -14.87 -17.91
CA ARG A 131 14.74 -15.27 -16.76
C ARG A 131 14.21 -16.54 -16.11
N ALA A 132 12.90 -16.66 -15.96
CA ALA A 132 12.26 -17.88 -15.44
C ALA A 132 12.57 -19.08 -16.35
N GLU A 133 12.38 -18.94 -17.66
CA GLU A 133 12.70 -19.97 -18.65
C GLU A 133 14.19 -20.37 -18.60
N SER A 134 15.11 -19.40 -18.47
CA SER A 134 16.55 -19.69 -18.35
C SER A 134 16.93 -20.49 -17.10
N ARG A 135 16.06 -20.48 -16.09
CA ARG A 135 16.19 -21.27 -14.86
C ARG A 135 15.47 -22.61 -14.93
N GLY A 136 14.84 -22.93 -16.06
CA GLY A 136 13.98 -24.10 -16.22
C GLY A 136 12.60 -23.98 -15.56
N GLU A 137 12.19 -22.77 -15.16
CA GLU A 137 10.87 -22.49 -14.62
C GLU A 137 9.87 -22.22 -15.75
N LYS A 138 8.57 -22.28 -15.44
CA LYS A 138 7.50 -21.98 -16.40
C LYS A 138 7.55 -20.52 -16.85
N ALA A 139 7.39 -20.29 -18.16
CA ALA A 139 7.27 -18.97 -18.74
C ALA A 139 6.12 -18.16 -18.11
N ILE A 140 6.38 -16.88 -17.82
CA ILE A 140 5.40 -15.96 -17.25
C ILE A 140 4.64 -15.31 -18.40
N THR A 141 3.34 -15.57 -18.48
CA THR A 141 2.46 -15.00 -19.51
C THR A 141 1.67 -13.84 -18.97
N GLN A 142 1.21 -12.95 -19.86
CA GLN A 142 0.31 -11.88 -19.46
C GLN A 142 -1.11 -12.44 -19.34
N VAL A 143 -1.70 -12.35 -18.14
CA VAL A 143 -3.09 -12.79 -17.86
C VAL A 143 -4.07 -11.67 -18.20
N SER A 144 -3.78 -10.44 -17.76
CA SER A 144 -4.66 -9.29 -17.98
C SER A 144 -3.86 -8.01 -18.29
N LYS A 145 -4.56 -7.00 -18.81
CA LYS A 145 -4.03 -5.64 -18.91
C LYS A 145 -4.33 -4.92 -17.60
N GLY A 146 -3.37 -4.15 -17.07
CA GLY A 146 -3.49 -3.53 -15.76
C GLY A 146 -2.81 -4.34 -14.67
N THR A 147 -2.93 -3.87 -13.44
CA THR A 147 -2.50 -4.54 -12.22
C THR A 147 -3.27 -5.85 -12.00
N CYS A 148 -2.68 -6.77 -11.25
CA CYS A 148 -3.35 -8.01 -10.85
C CYS A 148 -4.55 -7.74 -9.94
N GLU A 149 -5.46 -8.71 -9.92
CA GLU A 149 -6.58 -8.70 -8.99
C GLU A 149 -6.08 -8.71 -7.55
N GLN A 150 -6.73 -7.95 -6.68
CA GLN A 150 -6.38 -7.79 -5.28
C GLN A 150 -7.63 -7.53 -4.45
N GLY A 151 -7.62 -8.03 -3.21
CA GLY A 151 -8.68 -7.77 -2.23
C GLY A 151 -8.83 -6.28 -1.92
N PRO A 152 -9.96 -5.88 -1.32
CA PRO A 152 -10.16 -4.52 -0.87
C PRO A 152 -9.12 -4.14 0.19
N SER A 153 -8.60 -2.93 0.09
CA SER A 153 -7.69 -2.32 1.04
C SER A 153 -8.22 -0.93 1.38
N ILE A 154 -8.46 -0.71 2.67
CA ILE A 154 -8.97 0.56 3.18
C ILE A 154 -7.78 1.51 3.27
N VAL A 155 -7.77 2.54 2.41
CA VAL A 155 -6.72 3.56 2.33
C VAL A 155 -6.93 4.59 3.44
N THR A 156 -8.16 5.07 3.53
CA THR A 156 -8.56 6.05 4.54
C THR A 156 -9.73 5.47 5.34
N PRO A 157 -9.49 4.99 6.57
CA PRO A 157 -10.56 4.52 7.44
C PRO A 157 -11.37 5.71 7.99
N PRO A 158 -12.63 5.49 8.40
CA PRO A 158 -13.41 6.51 9.07
C PRO A 158 -12.77 6.89 10.41
N LYS A 159 -13.02 8.12 10.85
CA LYS A 159 -12.48 8.68 12.08
C LYS A 159 -13.57 8.88 13.11
N ASP A 160 -13.23 8.69 14.38
CA ASP A 160 -14.12 8.99 15.50
C ASP A 160 -14.49 10.48 15.52
N ILE A 161 -15.75 10.76 15.83
CA ILE A 161 -16.31 12.11 15.86
C ILE A 161 -16.99 12.34 17.22
N TRP A 162 -16.74 13.51 17.79
CA TRP A 162 -17.47 14.07 18.92
C TRP A 162 -18.18 15.33 18.46
N ASN A 163 -19.50 15.40 18.64
CA ASN A 163 -20.27 16.61 18.32
C ASN A 163 -21.53 16.71 19.19
N VAL A 164 -22.23 17.82 19.11
CA VAL A 164 -23.47 18.07 19.86
C VAL A 164 -24.72 17.73 19.04
N THR A 165 -25.84 17.54 19.74
CA THR A 165 -27.16 17.35 19.12
C THR A 165 -27.49 18.52 18.18
N GLY A 166 -28.10 18.22 17.03
CA GLY A 166 -28.46 19.19 16.00
C GLY A 166 -27.35 19.50 14.99
N ALA A 167 -26.12 19.07 15.23
CA ALA A 167 -25.02 19.28 14.30
C ALA A 167 -25.12 18.42 13.04
N GLN A 168 -24.34 18.78 12.02
CA GLN A 168 -24.15 17.99 10.81
C GLN A 168 -22.77 17.33 10.86
N VAL A 169 -22.70 16.01 10.64
CA VAL A 169 -21.44 15.24 10.67
C VAL A 169 -21.35 14.30 9.48
N TYR A 170 -20.12 13.98 9.07
CA TYR A 170 -19.87 13.01 8.01
C TYR A 170 -18.76 12.02 8.38
N LEU A 171 -18.97 10.74 8.04
CA LEU A 171 -17.92 9.72 8.02
C LEU A 171 -17.48 9.49 6.58
N SER A 172 -16.21 9.23 6.36
CA SER A 172 -15.64 8.92 5.04
C SER A 172 -14.82 7.63 5.11
N CYS A 173 -14.96 6.76 4.11
CA CYS A 173 -14.14 5.55 3.98
C CYS A 173 -13.71 5.41 2.51
N GLU A 174 -12.39 5.41 2.28
CA GLU A 174 -11.77 5.29 0.96
C GLU A 174 -11.14 3.91 0.83
N VAL A 175 -11.49 3.21 -0.24
CA VAL A 175 -11.09 1.82 -0.44
C VAL A 175 -10.63 1.61 -1.88
N ILE A 176 -9.52 0.91 -2.03
CA ILE A 176 -9.02 0.43 -3.32
C ILE A 176 -9.15 -1.08 -3.40
N GLY A 177 -9.32 -1.64 -4.60
CA GLY A 177 -9.35 -3.09 -4.78
C GLY A 177 -9.66 -3.48 -6.22
N ILE A 178 -9.16 -4.61 -6.69
CA ILE A 178 -9.30 -5.01 -8.10
C ILE A 178 -9.94 -6.39 -8.17
N PRO A 179 -11.19 -6.51 -8.70
CA PRO A 179 -12.06 -5.44 -9.20
C PRO A 179 -12.52 -4.45 -8.13
N THR A 180 -13.02 -3.28 -8.57
CA THR A 180 -13.47 -2.19 -7.69
C THR A 180 -14.45 -2.75 -6.64
N PRO A 181 -14.16 -2.58 -5.33
CA PRO A 181 -14.97 -3.22 -4.30
C PRO A 181 -16.32 -2.53 -4.14
N VAL A 182 -17.31 -3.30 -3.70
CA VAL A 182 -18.60 -2.78 -3.23
C VAL A 182 -18.42 -2.29 -1.81
N LEU A 183 -18.80 -1.04 -1.55
CA LEU A 183 -18.68 -0.40 -0.24
C LEU A 183 -20.07 -0.29 0.41
N ILE A 184 -20.19 -0.84 1.61
CA ILE A 184 -21.41 -0.88 2.40
C ILE A 184 -21.12 -0.26 3.77
N TRP A 185 -22.08 0.48 4.32
CA TRP A 185 -22.00 0.99 5.68
C TRP A 185 -22.98 0.27 6.59
N ASN A 186 -22.49 -0.11 7.76
CA ASN A 186 -23.26 -0.76 8.80
C ASN A 186 -23.19 0.04 10.10
N LYS A 187 -24.26 0.04 10.89
CA LYS A 187 -24.21 0.46 12.30
C LYS A 187 -24.07 -0.78 13.18
N VAL A 188 -23.05 -0.79 14.02
CA VAL A 188 -22.79 -1.88 14.97
C VAL A 188 -23.63 -1.64 16.22
N LYS A 189 -24.62 -2.51 16.45
CA LYS A 189 -25.43 -2.53 17.67
C LYS A 189 -24.96 -3.66 18.57
N ARG A 190 -24.69 -3.33 19.84
CA ARG A 190 -24.45 -4.35 20.88
C ARG A 190 -25.80 -4.82 21.40
N GLY A 191 -26.17 -6.07 21.13
CA GLY A 191 -27.38 -6.66 21.67
C GLY A 191 -27.29 -6.88 23.19
N HIS A 192 -28.45 -7.00 23.85
CA HIS A 192 -28.56 -7.20 25.31
C HIS A 192 -27.83 -8.46 25.84
N TYR A 193 -27.52 -9.43 24.98
CA TYR A 193 -26.81 -10.66 25.31
C TYR A 193 -25.33 -10.66 24.86
N GLY A 194 -24.76 -9.50 24.53
CA GLY A 194 -23.37 -9.38 24.09
C GLY A 194 -23.13 -9.78 22.62
N VAL A 195 -24.17 -10.17 21.89
CA VAL A 195 -24.09 -10.44 20.44
C VAL A 195 -23.98 -9.11 19.70
N GLN A 196 -22.89 -8.94 18.94
CA GLN A 196 -22.77 -7.82 18.01
C GLN A 196 -23.65 -8.09 16.79
N ARG A 197 -24.56 -7.16 16.51
CA ARG A 197 -25.42 -7.20 15.32
C ARG A 197 -25.12 -5.97 14.47
N THR A 198 -24.86 -6.19 13.19
CA THR A 198 -24.74 -5.12 12.21
C THR A 198 -26.10 -4.82 11.61
N GLU A 199 -26.40 -3.53 11.47
CA GLU A 199 -27.59 -3.03 10.80
C GLU A 199 -27.15 -2.29 9.52
N LEU A 200 -27.73 -2.66 8.39
CA LEU A 200 -27.41 -2.04 7.10
C LEU A 200 -27.93 -0.60 7.06
N LEU A 201 -27.06 0.35 6.72
CA LEU A 201 -27.41 1.76 6.57
C LEU A 201 -27.84 2.09 5.12
N PRO A 202 -28.72 3.09 4.89
CA PRO A 202 -29.28 4.00 5.90
C PRO A 202 -30.40 3.39 6.76
N GLY A 203 -31.01 2.29 6.31
CA GLY A 203 -32.16 1.69 6.95
C GLY A 203 -33.42 2.55 6.78
N ASP A 204 -34.14 2.77 7.88
CA ASP A 204 -35.37 3.56 8.03
C ASP A 204 -35.14 4.96 8.61
N ARG A 205 -33.87 5.39 8.72
CA ARG A 205 -33.49 6.70 9.26
C ARG A 205 -33.76 7.81 8.27
N ASP A 206 -34.40 8.87 8.74
CA ASP A 206 -34.73 10.08 7.96
C ASP A 206 -33.58 11.11 7.97
N ASN A 207 -32.79 11.14 9.04
CA ASN A 207 -31.68 12.06 9.25
C ASN A 207 -30.32 11.57 8.70
N LEU A 208 -30.29 10.46 7.95
CA LEU A 208 -29.06 9.83 7.47
C LEU A 208 -29.09 9.58 5.96
N ALA A 209 -28.02 9.97 5.28
CA ALA A 209 -27.83 9.72 3.85
C ALA A 209 -26.47 9.08 3.57
N ILE A 210 -26.44 8.15 2.61
CA ILE A 210 -25.19 7.55 2.13
C ILE A 210 -24.94 7.96 0.69
N GLN A 211 -23.70 8.35 0.42
CA GLN A 211 -23.23 8.61 -0.93
C GLN A 211 -21.99 7.77 -1.20
N THR A 212 -21.95 7.10 -2.34
CA THR A 212 -20.78 6.35 -2.79
C THR A 212 -20.38 6.88 -4.16
N ARG A 213 -19.11 7.23 -4.33
CA ARG A 213 -18.55 7.64 -5.63
C ARG A 213 -17.27 6.87 -5.93
N GLY A 214 -16.99 6.68 -7.21
CA GLY A 214 -15.66 6.26 -7.65
C GLY A 214 -14.64 7.35 -7.34
N GLY A 215 -13.43 6.93 -6.97
CA GLY A 215 -12.30 7.82 -6.75
C GLY A 215 -11.70 8.36 -8.06
N PRO A 216 -10.74 9.30 -7.97
CA PRO A 216 -9.98 9.77 -9.13
C PRO A 216 -9.14 8.66 -9.76
N GLU A 217 -8.65 7.70 -8.97
CA GLU A 217 -7.90 6.55 -9.46
C GLU A 217 -8.81 5.41 -9.89
N LYS A 218 -8.33 4.58 -10.83
CA LYS A 218 -9.06 3.36 -11.20
C LYS A 218 -9.11 2.43 -10.00
N HIS A 219 -10.23 1.73 -9.88
CA HIS A 219 -10.41 0.72 -8.83
C HIS A 219 -10.46 1.29 -7.41
N GLU A 220 -10.77 2.57 -7.29
CA GLU A 220 -10.98 3.29 -6.05
C GLU A 220 -12.48 3.61 -5.87
N VAL A 221 -12.95 3.49 -4.63
CA VAL A 221 -14.30 3.87 -4.22
C VAL A 221 -14.24 4.60 -2.88
N THR A 222 -15.02 5.68 -2.79
CA THR A 222 -15.17 6.45 -1.56
C THR A 222 -16.65 6.50 -1.17
N GLY A 223 -16.92 6.20 0.10
CA GLY A 223 -18.25 6.29 0.68
C GLY A 223 -18.31 7.34 1.77
N TRP A 224 -19.39 8.09 1.80
CA TRP A 224 -19.70 9.05 2.84
C TRP A 224 -21.03 8.73 3.50
N VAL A 225 -21.06 8.79 4.83
CA VAL A 225 -22.29 8.79 5.62
C VAL A 225 -22.50 10.20 6.12
N LEU A 226 -23.59 10.82 5.75
CA LEU A 226 -24.02 12.13 6.24
C LEU A 226 -25.12 11.93 7.28
N VAL A 227 -24.95 12.52 8.47
CA VAL A 227 -25.98 12.54 9.52
C VAL A 227 -26.34 13.99 9.82
N SER A 228 -27.61 14.35 9.66
CA SER A 228 -28.14 15.69 9.90
C SER A 228 -29.67 15.70 10.04
N PRO A 229 -30.23 16.22 11.13
CA PRO A 229 -29.55 16.66 12.35
C PRO A 229 -29.04 15.46 13.17
N LEU A 230 -27.91 15.64 13.85
CA LEU A 230 -27.35 14.63 14.76
C LEU A 230 -28.22 14.49 16.02
N SER A 231 -28.60 13.27 16.37
CA SER A 231 -29.39 12.94 17.56
C SER A 231 -28.65 11.96 18.49
N LYS A 232 -29.11 11.81 19.73
CA LYS A 232 -28.52 10.83 20.67
C LYS A 232 -28.65 9.38 20.16
N ASP A 233 -29.67 9.08 19.35
CA ASP A 233 -29.89 7.76 18.76
C ASP A 233 -28.86 7.41 17.67
N ASP A 234 -28.19 8.44 17.13
CA ASP A 234 -27.10 8.28 16.17
C ASP A 234 -25.78 7.91 16.84
N ALA A 235 -25.63 8.09 18.15
CA ALA A 235 -24.44 7.63 18.85
C ALA A 235 -24.23 6.12 18.63
N GLY A 236 -22.98 5.72 18.43
CA GLY A 236 -22.64 4.31 18.18
C GLY A 236 -21.40 4.11 17.31
N GLU A 237 -21.11 2.84 17.07
CA GLU A 237 -20.03 2.40 16.19
C GLU A 237 -20.59 2.18 14.78
N TYR A 238 -19.90 2.74 13.79
CA TYR A 238 -20.20 2.68 12.37
C TYR A 238 -19.06 1.95 11.67
N GLU A 239 -19.38 0.97 10.84
CA GLU A 239 -18.44 0.14 10.12
C GLU A 239 -18.60 0.36 8.62
N CYS A 240 -17.51 0.69 7.93
CA CYS A 240 -17.44 0.53 6.48
C CYS A 240 -16.94 -0.87 6.15
N HIS A 241 -17.71 -1.61 5.36
CA HIS A 241 -17.41 -2.95 4.90
C HIS A 241 -17.25 -2.94 3.38
N ALA A 242 -16.07 -3.31 2.90
CA ALA A 242 -15.74 -3.39 1.49
C ALA A 242 -15.55 -4.85 1.05
N SER A 243 -16.08 -5.21 -0.12
CA SER A 243 -16.03 -6.58 -0.64
C SER A 243 -15.80 -6.61 -2.15
N ASN A 244 -14.94 -7.51 -2.61
CA ASN A 244 -14.81 -7.88 -4.03
C ASN A 244 -14.60 -9.39 -4.20
N SER A 245 -14.34 -9.85 -5.43
CA SER A 245 -14.10 -11.28 -5.72
C SER A 245 -12.83 -11.86 -5.08
N GLN A 246 -11.93 -11.00 -4.59
CA GLN A 246 -10.64 -11.38 -3.99
C GLN A 246 -10.65 -11.32 -2.47
N GLY A 247 -11.68 -10.75 -1.83
CA GLY A 247 -11.79 -10.73 -0.38
C GLY A 247 -12.65 -9.60 0.17
N GLN A 248 -12.50 -9.37 1.47
CA GLN A 248 -13.26 -8.39 2.27
C GLN A 248 -12.34 -7.62 3.21
N ALA A 249 -12.70 -6.37 3.52
CA ALA A 249 -12.02 -5.52 4.48
C ALA A 249 -13.03 -4.62 5.20
N SER A 250 -12.85 -4.42 6.50
CA SER A 250 -13.71 -3.56 7.32
C SER A 250 -12.90 -2.58 8.16
N ALA A 251 -13.45 -1.38 8.39
CA ALA A 251 -12.94 -0.41 9.35
C ALA A 251 -14.09 0.29 10.06
N SER A 252 -13.88 0.63 11.33
CA SER A 252 -14.93 1.17 12.20
C SER A 252 -14.55 2.52 12.80
N ALA A 253 -15.55 3.36 13.03
CA ALA A 253 -15.43 4.64 13.73
C ALA A 253 -16.62 4.85 14.67
N LYS A 254 -16.40 5.61 15.74
CA LYS A 254 -17.41 5.89 16.74
C LYS A 254 -17.91 7.34 16.65
N ILE A 255 -19.22 7.51 16.54
CA ILE A 255 -19.89 8.79 16.71
C ILE A 255 -20.32 8.90 18.18
N THR A 256 -19.86 9.96 18.84
CA THR A 256 -20.23 10.29 20.21
C THR A 256 -20.93 11.64 20.22
N VAL A 257 -22.14 11.65 20.80
CA VAL A 257 -22.96 12.86 20.91
C VAL A 257 -22.89 13.37 22.35
N VAL A 258 -22.42 14.60 22.53
CA VAL A 258 -22.32 15.28 23.83
C VAL A 258 -23.38 16.37 23.95
N ASP A 259 -23.72 16.74 25.19
CA ASP A 259 -24.73 17.78 25.44
C ASP A 259 -24.12 19.19 25.33
N ALA A 260 -22.81 19.34 25.55
CA ALA A 260 -22.10 20.62 25.48
C ALA A 260 -20.74 20.51 24.75
N LEU A 261 -20.36 21.58 24.05
CA LEU A 261 -19.10 21.65 23.28
C LEU A 261 -17.83 21.48 24.14
N HIS A 262 -17.89 21.83 25.43
CA HIS A 262 -16.74 21.75 26.34
C HIS A 262 -16.36 20.30 26.71
N GLU A 263 -17.22 19.32 26.43
CA GLU A 263 -16.98 17.89 26.69
C GLU A 263 -16.21 17.22 25.54
N ILE A 264 -16.02 17.92 24.42
CA ILE A 264 -15.33 17.40 23.24
C ILE A 264 -13.82 17.32 23.54
N PRO A 265 -13.19 16.13 23.42
CA PRO A 265 -11.75 16.00 23.61
C PRO A 265 -10.97 16.85 22.61
N VAL A 266 -10.24 17.86 23.08
CA VAL A 266 -9.33 18.63 22.23
C VAL A 266 -8.10 17.76 21.97
N LYS A 267 -7.98 17.19 20.76
CA LYS A 267 -6.74 16.54 20.34
C LYS A 267 -5.61 17.58 20.35
N LYS A 268 -4.73 17.50 21.35
CA LYS A 268 -3.47 18.25 21.38
C LYS A 268 -2.63 17.75 20.22
N GLY A 269 -2.35 18.63 19.25
CA GLY A 269 -1.77 18.28 17.96
C GLY A 269 -0.52 17.40 18.07
N GLU A 270 -0.45 16.38 17.21
CA GLU A 270 0.83 15.82 16.75
C GLU A 270 1.70 16.99 16.29
N GLY A 271 2.80 17.23 17.00
CA GLY A 271 3.81 18.19 16.62
C GLY A 271 4.39 17.80 15.27
N ALA A 272 4.16 18.65 14.27
CA ALA A 272 5.02 18.72 13.11
C ALA A 272 6.41 19.15 13.61
N GLU A 273 7.33 18.19 13.73
CA GLU A 273 8.76 18.49 13.84
C GLU A 273 9.23 18.90 12.42
N LEU A 274 9.54 20.19 12.27
CA LEU A 274 10.17 20.80 11.11
C LEU A 274 11.69 20.55 11.14
#